data_AF-A0A5J5F8C5-F1
#
_entry.id   AF-A0A5J5F8C5-F1
#
_cell.length_a   1.000
_cell.length_b   1.000
_cell.length_c   1.000
_cell.angle_alpha   90.00
_cell.angle_beta   90.00
_cell.angle_gamma   90.00
#
_symmetry.space_group_name_H-M   'P 1'
#
loop_
_entity.id
_entity.type
_entity.pdbx_description
1 polymer ?
#
loop_
_entity_poly.entity_id
_entity_poly.type
_entity_poly.pdbx_seq_one_letter_code
_entity_poly.pdbx_strand_id
1 'polypeptide(L)'
;MVQLTLTPHLSHAIGVYNALPNIGPPLPTCGHLSHQQIHELSRALLAAHPHKRQRYSFVRLLQGTEIFHAPAPAPAPKTAEYVALMARLRAEVEAASYAALVASPAEAEED
;
A
#
# COMPACT_ATOMS: atom_id res chain seq x y z
N MET A 1 -12.09 -3.81 11.50
CA MET A 1 -12.24 -2.35 11.33
C MET A 1 -11.72 -1.99 9.95
N VAL A 2 -12.51 -1.28 9.12
CA VAL A 2 -12.08 -0.89 7.77
C VAL A 2 -11.23 0.37 7.86
N GLN A 3 -10.03 0.31 7.30
CA GLN A 3 -9.10 1.43 7.23
C GLN A 3 -9.17 2.05 5.84
N LEU A 4 -9.08 3.37 5.78
CA LEU A 4 -9.21 4.15 4.55
C LEU A 4 -7.93 4.95 4.32
N THR A 5 -7.56 5.10 3.04
CA THR A 5 -6.42 5.88 2.62
C THR A 5 -6.63 7.37 2.88
N LEU A 6 -5.56 8.05 3.27
CA LEU A 6 -5.61 9.47 3.60
C LEU A 6 -5.56 10.31 2.31
N THR A 7 -6.66 10.99 2.01
CA THR A 7 -6.72 11.96 0.89
C THR A 7 -6.26 13.35 1.36
N PRO A 8 -5.80 14.24 0.45
CA PRO A 8 -5.42 15.61 0.81
C PRO A 8 -6.59 16.42 1.39
N HIS A 9 -7.82 16.07 1.02
CA HIS A 9 -9.01 16.70 1.58
C HIS A 9 -9.24 16.27 3.03
N LEU A 10 -9.04 14.99 3.34
CA LEU A 10 -9.07 14.48 4.71
C LEU A 10 -7.94 15.07 5.56
N SER A 11 -6.71 15.13 5.05
CA SER A 11 -5.58 15.68 5.82
C SER A 11 -5.82 17.15 6.21
N HIS A 12 -6.36 17.95 5.29
CA HIS A 12 -6.76 19.32 5.59
C HIS A 12 -7.88 19.38 6.64
N ALA A 13 -8.90 18.53 6.52
CA ALA A 13 -10.01 18.46 7.48
C ALA A 13 -9.52 18.05 8.89
N ILE A 14 -8.57 17.13 8.98
CA ILE A 14 -7.91 16.73 10.24
C ILE A 14 -7.14 17.91 10.85
N GLY A 15 -6.43 18.69 10.03
CA GLY A 15 -5.74 19.89 10.50
C GLY A 15 -6.69 20.90 11.14
N VAL A 16 -7.86 21.11 10.52
CA VAL A 16 -8.91 21.98 11.07
C VAL A 16 -9.51 21.39 12.35
N TYR A 17 -9.75 20.07 12.38
CA TYR A 17 -10.27 19.37 13.56
C TYR A 17 -9.31 19.47 14.75
N ASN A 18 -8.02 19.24 14.54
CA ASN A 18 -6.99 19.30 15.58
C ASN A 18 -6.73 20.74 16.08
N ALA A 19 -7.12 21.77 15.32
CA ALA A 19 -6.99 23.18 15.72
C ALA A 19 -8.18 23.67 16.59
N LEU A 20 -9.24 22.88 16.77
CA LEU A 20 -10.42 23.29 17.52
C LEU A 20 -10.23 23.04 19.03
N PRO A 21 -10.55 24.02 19.90
CA PRO A 21 -10.13 24.03 21.30
C PRO A 21 -10.91 23.12 22.25
N ASN A 22 -11.78 22.23 21.78
CA ASN A 22 -12.63 21.41 22.65
C ASN A 22 -13.11 20.11 22.00
N ILE A 23 -12.16 19.34 21.49
CA ILE A 23 -12.42 18.14 20.72
C ILE A 23 -11.71 16.95 21.37
N GLY A 24 -12.22 15.73 21.15
CA GLY A 24 -11.64 14.47 21.64
C GLY A 24 -10.19 14.24 21.17
N PRO A 25 -9.64 13.03 21.35
CA PRO A 25 -8.23 12.77 21.09
C PRO A 25 -7.83 13.19 19.65
N PRO A 26 -6.65 13.82 19.47
CA PRO A 26 -6.21 14.31 18.18
C PRO A 26 -6.09 13.17 17.19
N LEU A 27 -6.63 13.38 15.98
CA LEU A 27 -6.58 12.37 14.92
C LEU A 27 -5.21 12.39 14.23
N PRO A 28 -4.69 11.23 13.81
CA PRO A 28 -3.40 11.14 13.16
C PRO A 28 -3.43 11.83 11.79
N THR A 29 -2.46 12.73 11.55
CA THR A 29 -2.30 13.45 10.28
C THR A 29 -1.64 12.57 9.20
N CYS A 30 -0.97 11.48 9.58
CA CYS A 30 -0.28 10.57 8.68
C CYS A 30 -0.76 9.13 8.91
N GLY A 31 -1.01 8.38 7.83
CA GLY A 31 -1.38 6.96 7.88
C GLY A 31 -2.76 6.67 7.30
N HIS A 32 -3.53 5.84 8.00
CA HIS A 32 -4.89 5.44 7.62
C HIS A 32 -5.88 5.84 8.71
N LEU A 33 -7.13 6.10 8.33
CA LEU A 33 -8.20 6.38 9.27
C LEU A 33 -9.26 5.29 9.23
N SER A 34 -9.87 5.02 10.39
CA SER A 34 -11.05 4.17 10.44
C SER A 34 -12.28 4.93 9.96
N HIS A 35 -13.23 4.21 9.37
CA HIS A 35 -14.52 4.79 8.97
C HIS A 35 -15.25 5.50 10.13
N GLN A 36 -15.18 4.94 11.34
CA GLN A 36 -15.80 5.54 12.53
C GLN A 36 -15.15 6.89 12.87
N GLN A 37 -13.83 7.00 12.80
CA GLN A 37 -13.11 8.27 13.02
C GLN A 37 -13.49 9.33 11.98
N ILE A 38 -13.67 8.97 10.71
CA ILE A 38 -14.11 9.93 9.68
C ILE A 38 -15.54 10.42 9.98
N HIS A 39 -16.40 9.52 10.47
CA HIS A 39 -17.76 9.89 10.85
C HIS A 39 -17.77 10.87 12.03
N GLU A 40 -17.01 10.60 13.08
CA GLU A 40 -16.85 11.50 14.23
C GLU A 40 -16.25 12.85 13.84
N LEU A 41 -15.20 12.84 13.01
CA LEU A 41 -14.59 14.03 12.43
C LEU A 41 -15.65 14.86 11.69
N SER A 42 -16.44 14.23 10.82
CA SER A 42 -17.48 14.95 10.06
C SER A 42 -18.50 15.61 10.98
N ARG A 43 -18.93 14.94 12.07
CA ARG A 43 -19.88 15.49 13.04
C ARG A 43 -19.28 16.69 13.78
N ALA A 44 -18.05 16.57 14.23
CA ALA A 44 -17.38 17.65 14.97
C ALA A 44 -17.11 18.88 14.08
N LEU A 45 -16.66 18.68 12.84
CA LEU A 45 -16.46 19.79 11.90
C LEU A 45 -17.78 20.46 11.50
N LEU A 46 -18.86 19.71 11.37
CA LEU A 46 -20.19 20.27 11.13
C LEU A 46 -20.72 21.06 12.33
N ALA A 47 -20.45 20.60 13.55
CA ALA A 47 -20.82 21.32 14.78
C ALA A 47 -20.05 22.65 14.90
N ALA A 48 -18.74 22.64 14.60
CA ALA A 48 -17.92 23.85 14.64
C ALA A 48 -18.16 24.81 13.47
N HIS A 49 -18.49 24.29 12.28
CA HIS A 49 -18.63 25.07 11.05
C HIS A 49 -19.89 24.68 10.27
N PRO A 50 -21.10 25.04 10.76
CA PRO A 50 -22.36 24.64 10.13
C PRO A 50 -22.51 25.16 8.69
N HIS A 51 -21.91 26.32 8.39
CA HIS A 51 -21.94 26.93 7.05
C HIS A 51 -21.13 26.16 6.00
N LYS A 52 -20.21 25.28 6.42
CA LYS A 52 -19.33 24.50 5.51
C LYS A 52 -19.82 23.06 5.31
N ARG A 53 -21.12 22.81 5.47
CA ARG A 53 -21.71 21.46 5.38
C ARG A 53 -21.43 20.75 4.07
N GLN A 54 -21.42 21.47 2.96
CA GLN A 54 -21.08 20.89 1.66
C GLN A 54 -19.62 20.45 1.55
N ARG A 55 -18.72 20.96 2.40
CA ARG A 55 -17.27 20.66 2.34
C ARG A 55 -16.86 19.58 3.35
N TYR A 56 -17.49 19.57 4.53
CA TYR A 56 -17.18 18.63 5.62
C TYR A 56 -18.24 17.54 5.81
N SER A 57 -19.21 17.41 4.90
CA SER A 57 -20.13 16.26 4.92
C SER A 57 -19.35 14.95 4.80
N PHE A 58 -19.84 13.93 5.48
CA PHE A 58 -19.24 12.60 5.49
C PHE A 58 -18.99 12.04 4.08
N VAL A 59 -19.98 12.17 3.19
CA VAL A 59 -19.90 11.73 1.78
C VAL A 59 -18.76 12.43 1.04
N ARG A 60 -18.53 13.73 1.31
CA ARG A 60 -17.46 14.50 0.67
C ARG A 60 -16.08 14.17 1.23
N LEU A 61 -16.00 13.80 2.50
CA LEU A 61 -14.76 13.35 3.12
C LEU A 61 -14.35 11.94 2.66
N LEU A 62 -15.33 11.09 2.31
CA LEU A 62 -15.09 9.77 1.71
C LEU A 62 -14.86 9.82 0.19
N GLN A 63 -15.07 10.96 -0.45
CA GLN A 63 -14.92 11.05 -1.89
C GLN A 63 -13.44 10.88 -2.27
N GLY A 64 -13.15 9.85 -3.06
CA GLY A 64 -11.78 9.52 -3.47
C GLY A 64 -10.96 8.80 -2.40
N THR A 65 -11.58 8.36 -1.30
CA THR A 65 -10.91 7.45 -0.36
C THR A 65 -10.99 6.02 -0.86
N GLU A 66 -9.89 5.29 -0.74
CA GLU A 66 -9.82 3.86 -1.04
C GLU A 66 -9.66 3.07 0.25
N ILE A 67 -10.02 1.79 0.22
CA ILE A 67 -9.77 0.89 1.34
C ILE A 67 -8.26 0.68 1.43
N PHE A 68 -7.69 0.95 2.60
CA PHE A 68 -6.29 0.68 2.86
C PHE A 68 -6.10 -0.83 2.97
N HIS A 69 -5.40 -1.39 1.98
CA HIS A 69 -4.89 -2.75 2.01
C HIS A 69 -3.47 -2.70 2.56
N ALA A 70 -3.26 -3.29 3.75
CA ALA A 70 -1.90 -3.47 4.27
C ALA A 70 -1.07 -4.28 3.26
N PRO A 71 0.22 -3.93 3.06
CA PRO A 71 1.08 -4.71 2.17
C PRO A 71 1.12 -6.16 2.63
N ALA A 72 1.16 -7.08 1.66
CA ALA A 72 1.27 -8.50 1.96
C ALA A 72 2.49 -8.74 2.87
N PRO A 73 2.37 -9.60 3.89
CA PRO A 73 3.51 -9.92 4.75
C PRO A 73 4.68 -10.44 3.90
N ALA A 74 5.90 -10.12 4.32
CA ALA A 74 7.09 -10.64 3.66
C ALA A 74 7.00 -12.18 3.59
N PRO A 75 7.34 -12.80 2.45
CA PRO A 75 7.33 -14.24 2.33
C PRO A 75 8.26 -14.85 3.38
N ALA A 76 7.86 -16.01 3.91
CA ALA A 76 8.68 -16.73 4.87
C ALA A 76 10.09 -16.98 4.29
N PRO A 77 11.14 -16.93 5.13
CA PRO A 77 12.49 -17.23 4.67
C PRO A 77 12.53 -18.66 4.11
N LYS A 78 13.13 -18.81 2.93
CA LYS A 78 13.35 -20.11 2.30
C LYS A 78 14.30 -20.95 3.15
N THR A 79 14.09 -22.26 3.20
CA THR A 79 14.99 -23.18 3.91
C THR A 79 16.38 -23.20 3.26
N ALA A 80 17.42 -23.46 4.05
CA ALA A 80 18.80 -23.51 3.55
C ALA A 80 18.98 -24.58 2.46
N GLU A 81 18.33 -25.74 2.63
CA GLU A 81 18.30 -26.83 1.65
C GLU A 81 17.72 -26.38 0.31
N TYR A 82 16.59 -25.66 0.34
CA TYR A 82 15.96 -25.13 -0.87
C TYR A 82 16.88 -24.13 -1.59
N VAL A 83 17.57 -23.27 -0.85
CA VAL A 83 18.50 -22.29 -1.42
C VAL A 83 19.68 -22.97 -2.09
N ALA A 84 20.27 -23.99 -1.46
CA ALA A 84 21.39 -24.76 -2.01
C ALA A 84 20.98 -25.51 -3.29
N LEU A 85 19.81 -26.16 -3.28
CA LEU A 85 19.26 -26.85 -4.44
C LEU A 85 19.04 -25.88 -5.61
N MET A 86 18.42 -24.73 -5.36
CA MET A 86 18.18 -23.73 -6.41
C MET A 86 19.47 -23.12 -6.96
N ALA A 87 20.51 -22.97 -6.15
CA ALA A 87 21.82 -22.49 -6.62
C ALA A 87 22.45 -23.48 -7.60
N ARG A 88 22.43 -24.78 -7.26
CA ARG A 88 22.89 -25.83 -8.16
C ARG A 88 22.09 -25.87 -9.47
N LEU A 89 20.77 -25.79 -9.37
CA LEU A 89 19.88 -25.85 -10.53
C LEU A 89 20.11 -24.68 -11.50
N ARG A 90 20.38 -23.47 -10.97
CA ARG A 90 20.74 -22.31 -11.80
C ARG A 90 22.07 -22.52 -12.52
N ALA A 91 23.08 -23.05 -11.83
CA ALA A 91 24.38 -23.33 -12.45
C ALA A 91 24.26 -24.36 -13.58
N GLU A 92 23.44 -25.41 -13.42
CA GLU A 92 23.19 -26.41 -14.46
C GLU A 92 22.48 -25.80 -15.68
N VAL A 93 21.48 -24.93 -15.46
CA VAL A 93 20.77 -24.21 -16.54
C VAL A 93 21.70 -23.24 -17.27
N GLU A 94 22.53 -22.49 -16.54
CA GLU A 94 23.51 -21.57 -17.12
C GLU A 94 24.53 -22.32 -17.99
N ALA A 95 25.07 -23.44 -17.50
CA ALA A 95 25.99 -24.28 -18.26
C ALA A 95 25.34 -24.85 -19.54
N ALA A 96 24.11 -25.33 -19.45
CA ALA A 96 23.37 -25.82 -20.61
C ALA A 96 23.08 -24.71 -21.63
N SER A 97 22.69 -23.52 -21.15
CA SER A 97 22.46 -22.36 -22.01
C SER A 97 23.74 -21.92 -22.72
N TYR A 98 24.88 -21.93 -22.03
CA TYR A 98 26.18 -21.62 -22.60
C TYR A 98 26.58 -22.66 -23.64
N ALA A 99 26.43 -23.95 -23.35
CA ALA A 99 26.71 -25.02 -24.30
C ALA A 99 25.87 -24.91 -25.59
N ALA A 100 24.58 -24.57 -25.46
CA ALA A 100 23.69 -24.36 -26.61
C ALA A 100 24.10 -23.15 -27.46
N LEU A 101 24.64 -22.08 -26.85
CA LEU A 101 25.15 -20.91 -27.57
C LEU A 101 26.50 -21.17 -28.24
N VAL A 102 27.35 -21.99 -27.62
CA VAL A 102 28.68 -22.35 -28.15
C VAL A 102 28.60 -23.41 -29.25
N ALA A 103 27.58 -24.27 -29.23
CA ALA A 103 27.25 -25.16 -30.33
C ALA A 103 26.77 -24.35 -31.54
N SER A 104 27.71 -23.69 -32.22
CA SER A 104 27.51 -23.10 -33.54
C SER A 104 27.19 -24.24 -34.53
N PRO A 105 26.27 -24.04 -35.50
CA PRO A 105 25.91 -25.06 -36.49
C PRO A 105 27.05 -25.43 -37.47
N ALA A 106 28.27 -24.95 -37.25
CA ALA A 106 29.43 -25.17 -38.11
C ALA A 106 30.05 -26.58 -38.01
N GLU A 107 29.68 -27.40 -37.02
CA GLU A 107 30.19 -28.78 -36.87
C GLU A 107 29.22 -29.86 -37.37
N ALA A 108 28.13 -29.47 -38.06
CA ALA A 108 27.13 -30.41 -38.59
C ALA A 108 27.26 -30.72 -40.10
N GLU A 109 28.29 -30.19 -40.77
CA GLU A 109 28.55 -30.39 -42.22
C GLU A 109 29.93 -31.06 -42.48
N GLU A 110 30.30 -32.12 -41.75
CA GLU A 110 31.39 -33.01 -42.17
C GLU A 110 30.99 -34.48 -41.87
N ASP A 111 30.22 -35.09 -42.77
CA ASP A 111 30.07 -36.55 -42.94
C ASP A 111 29.72 -36.88 -44.40
#